data_AF-A0A933BUG6-F1
#
_entry.id   AF-A0A933BUG6-F1
#
_cell.length_a   1.000
_cell.length_b   1.000
_cell.length_c   1.000
_cell.angle_alpha   90.00
_cell.angle_beta   90.00
_cell.angle_gamma   90.00
#
_symmetry.space_group_name_H-M   'P 1'
#
loop_
_entity.id
_entity.type
_entity.pdbx_description
1 polymer ?
#
loop_
_entity_poly.entity_id
_entity_poly.type
_entity_poly.pdbx_seq_one_letter_code
_entity_poly.pdbx_strand_id
1 'polypeptide(L)'
;MTLQKIKSLNGKDEYVLLPVSVYRVLRKEIEGELAGLKAGEDDYEPFAVEDYVDSPVALARIKARVTQEELARRMKVSQAYISKIEGQAKVTPKVLMKVKTALGSGIAKKPRKQKTD
;
A
#
# COMPACT_ATOMS: atom_id res chain seq x y z
N MET A 1 -17.52 -25.87 -27.35
CA MET A 1 -16.91 -24.51 -27.27
C MET A 1 -15.42 -24.71 -27.11
N THR A 2 -14.58 -24.17 -27.99
CA THR A 2 -13.11 -24.33 -27.88
C THR A 2 -12.57 -23.22 -27.00
N LEU A 3 -12.18 -23.55 -25.77
CA LEU A 3 -11.57 -22.60 -24.84
C LEU A 3 -10.13 -22.32 -25.27
N GLN A 4 -9.82 -21.05 -25.53
CA GLN A 4 -8.45 -20.64 -25.82
C GLN A 4 -7.65 -20.62 -24.51
N LYS A 5 -6.49 -21.27 -24.53
CA LYS A 5 -5.62 -21.42 -23.37
C LYS A 5 -4.30 -20.71 -23.60
N ILE A 6 -3.75 -20.14 -22.54
CA ILE A 6 -2.41 -19.57 -22.49
C ILE A 6 -1.58 -20.50 -21.59
N LYS A 7 -0.42 -20.92 -22.09
CA LYS A 7 0.47 -21.84 -21.39
C LYS A 7 1.53 -21.06 -20.60
N SER A 8 1.91 -21.62 -19.46
CA SER A 8 3.07 -21.21 -18.67
C SER A 8 4.38 -21.48 -19.41
N LEU A 9 5.48 -20.94 -18.89
CA LEU A 9 6.85 -21.21 -19.37
C LEU A 9 7.21 -22.71 -19.36
N ASN A 10 6.55 -23.49 -18.50
CA ASN A 10 6.72 -24.94 -18.40
C ASN A 10 5.78 -25.73 -19.33
N GLY A 11 5.05 -25.04 -20.22
CA GLY A 11 4.15 -25.64 -21.21
C GLY A 11 2.82 -26.18 -20.67
N LYS A 12 2.55 -25.99 -19.36
CA LYS A 12 1.26 -26.32 -18.73
C LYS A 12 0.25 -25.22 -18.96
N ASP A 13 -1.02 -25.57 -19.14
CA ASP A 13 -2.11 -24.60 -19.25
C ASP A 13 -2.17 -23.77 -17.96
N GLU A 14 -2.08 -22.45 -18.08
CA GLU A 14 -2.03 -21.52 -16.93
C GLU A 14 -3.27 -20.62 -16.89
N TYR A 15 -3.69 -20.10 -18.04
CA TYR A 15 -4.89 -19.26 -18.15
C TYR A 15 -5.83 -19.74 -19.25
N VAL A 16 -7.11 -19.41 -19.10
CA VAL A 16 -8.16 -19.64 -20.11
C VAL A 16 -8.85 -18.31 -20.43
N LEU A 17 -9.07 -18.04 -21.71
CA LEU A 17 -9.83 -16.88 -22.15
C LEU A 17 -11.32 -17.20 -22.21
N LEU A 18 -12.11 -16.40 -21.51
CA LEU A 18 -13.56 -16.48 -21.50
C LEU A 18 -14.16 -15.22 -22.11
N PRO A 19 -15.10 -15.33 -23.07
CA PRO A 19 -15.91 -14.19 -23.48
C PRO A 19 -16.62 -13.58 -22.27
N VAL A 20 -16.72 -12.24 -22.24
CA VAL A 20 -17.26 -11.52 -21.08
C VAL A 20 -18.68 -11.96 -20.73
N SER A 21 -19.51 -12.27 -21.72
CA SER A 21 -20.88 -12.80 -21.51
C SER A 21 -20.86 -14.13 -20.75
N VAL A 22 -19.95 -15.03 -21.10
CA VAL A 22 -19.78 -16.34 -20.45
C VAL A 22 -19.26 -16.17 -19.03
N TYR A 23 -18.22 -15.35 -18.85
CA TYR A 23 -17.67 -15.06 -17.52
C TYR A 23 -18.75 -14.51 -16.58
N ARG A 24 -19.58 -13.55 -17.05
CA ARG A 24 -20.64 -12.95 -16.23
C ARG A 24 -21.68 -13.97 -15.74
N VAL A 25 -21.99 -14.96 -16.57
CA VAL A 25 -22.93 -16.04 -16.20
C VAL A 25 -22.30 -16.97 -15.17
N LEU A 26 -21.04 -17.37 -15.38
CA LEU A 26 -20.34 -18.34 -14.54
C LEU A 26 -19.67 -17.74 -13.29
N ARG A 27 -19.65 -16.40 -13.15
CA ARG A 27 -18.89 -15.69 -12.11
C ARG A 27 -19.14 -16.24 -10.70
N LYS A 28 -20.40 -16.48 -10.35
CA LYS A 28 -20.76 -16.97 -9.00
C LYS A 28 -20.22 -18.37 -8.71
N GLU A 29 -20.24 -19.24 -9.72
CA GLU A 29 -19.72 -20.61 -9.60
C GLU A 29 -18.20 -20.57 -9.51
N ILE A 30 -17.54 -19.76 -10.34
CA ILE A 30 -16.10 -19.53 -10.29
C ILE A 30 -15.68 -19.00 -8.91
N GLU A 31 -16.34 -17.95 -8.41
CA GLU A 31 -16.06 -17.39 -7.08
C GLU A 31 -16.33 -18.39 -5.95
N GLY A 32 -17.36 -19.24 -6.09
CA GLY A 32 -17.69 -20.30 -5.13
C GLY A 32 -16.63 -21.39 -5.05
N GLU A 33 -16.16 -21.89 -6.19
CA GLU A 33 -15.07 -22.88 -6.27
C GLU A 33 -13.74 -22.28 -5.78
N LEU A 34 -13.49 -21.00 -6.08
CA LEU A 34 -12.29 -20.29 -5.61
C LEU A 34 -12.33 -19.95 -4.12
N ALA A 35 -13.50 -19.90 -3.47
CA ALA A 35 -13.60 -19.53 -2.04
C ALA A 35 -12.85 -20.50 -1.11
N GLY A 36 -12.63 -21.75 -1.53
CA GLY A 36 -11.80 -22.74 -0.83
C GLY A 36 -10.30 -22.63 -1.13
N LEU A 37 -9.94 -21.97 -2.22
CA LEU A 37 -8.56 -21.67 -2.63
C LEU A 37 -8.18 -20.32 -2.03
N LYS A 38 -7.77 -20.33 -0.76
CA LYS A 38 -7.13 -19.13 -0.20
C LYS A 38 -5.89 -18.84 -1.04
N ALA A 39 -5.81 -17.64 -1.58
CA ALA A 39 -4.55 -17.12 -2.10
C ALA A 39 -3.48 -17.35 -1.03
N GLY A 40 -2.39 -18.02 -1.41
CA GLY A 40 -1.28 -18.28 -0.52
C GLY A 40 -0.65 -16.94 -0.10
N GLU A 41 0.01 -16.91 1.07
CA GLU A 41 0.82 -15.73 1.42
C GLU A 41 1.89 -15.44 0.34
N ASP A 42 2.29 -16.45 -0.43
CA ASP A 42 3.22 -16.36 -1.56
C ASP A 42 2.62 -15.73 -2.83
N ASP A 43 1.29 -15.60 -2.93
CA ASP A 43 0.64 -14.97 -4.10
C ASP A 43 0.68 -13.44 -4.03
N TYR A 44 1.10 -12.87 -2.89
CA TYR A 44 1.21 -11.44 -2.66
C TYR A 44 2.61 -11.05 -2.22
N GLU A 45 3.25 -10.16 -2.97
CA GLU A 45 4.49 -9.53 -2.52
C GLU A 45 4.19 -8.51 -1.41
N PRO A 46 4.91 -8.56 -0.27
CA PRO A 46 4.77 -7.56 0.79
C PRO A 46 5.07 -6.14 0.26
N PHE A 47 4.09 -5.24 0.39
CA PHE A 47 4.31 -3.83 0.07
C PHE A 47 5.13 -3.15 1.18
N ALA A 48 6.44 -3.04 0.97
CA ALA A 48 7.33 -2.24 1.80
C ALA A 48 7.41 -0.80 1.26
N VAL A 49 7.00 0.18 2.05
CA VAL A 49 7.00 1.61 1.65
C VAL A 49 8.43 2.10 1.38
N GLU A 50 9.39 1.51 2.06
CA GLU A 50 10.83 1.74 1.94
C GLU A 50 11.33 1.58 0.50
N ASP A 51 10.70 0.70 -0.28
CA ASP A 51 11.10 0.41 -1.66
C ASP A 51 10.63 1.50 -2.64
N TYR A 52 9.74 2.41 -2.19
CA TYR A 52 9.10 3.41 -3.05
C TYR A 52 9.33 4.85 -2.56
N VAL A 53 9.94 5.05 -1.39
CA VAL A 53 10.09 6.36 -0.75
C VAL A 53 11.52 6.60 -0.29
N ASP A 54 12.28 7.32 -1.12
CA ASP A 54 13.67 7.69 -0.81
C ASP A 54 13.78 8.70 0.35
N SER A 55 12.76 9.53 0.52
CA SER A 55 12.80 10.63 1.47
C SER A 55 12.65 10.13 2.90
N PRO A 56 13.67 10.28 3.77
CA PRO A 56 13.59 9.80 5.15
C PRO A 56 12.52 10.54 5.98
N VAL A 57 12.18 11.78 5.60
CA VAL A 57 11.11 12.56 6.22
C VAL A 57 9.75 12.01 5.80
N ALA A 58 9.54 11.78 4.50
CA ALA A 58 8.28 11.23 4.01
C ALA A 58 8.05 9.82 4.54
N LEU A 59 9.09 8.99 4.58
CA LEU A 59 9.03 7.65 5.14
C LEU A 59 8.61 7.67 6.63
N ALA A 60 9.24 8.52 7.44
CA ALA A 60 8.87 8.67 8.86
C ALA A 60 7.42 9.14 9.02
N ARG A 61 6.97 10.08 8.18
CA ARG A 61 5.60 10.59 8.18
C ARG A 61 4.57 9.52 7.79
N ILE A 62 4.85 8.72 6.75
CA ILE A 62 3.96 7.64 6.27
C ILE A 62 3.85 6.55 7.34
N LYS A 63 4.98 6.14 7.93
CA LYS A 63 5.01 5.20 9.06
C LYS A 63 4.19 5.70 10.25
N ALA A 64 4.21 7.00 10.51
CA ALA A 64 3.41 7.64 11.56
C ALA A 64 1.95 7.90 11.17
N ARG A 65 1.53 7.60 9.92
CA ARG A 65 0.19 7.87 9.37
C ARG A 65 -0.23 9.35 9.50
N VAL A 66 0.70 10.25 9.22
CA VAL A 66 0.52 11.70 9.34
C VAL A 66 0.53 12.35 7.95
N THR A 67 -0.27 13.40 7.75
CA THR A 67 -0.24 14.20 6.50
C THR A 67 0.84 15.27 6.56
N GLN A 68 1.27 15.83 5.42
CA GLN A 68 2.26 16.91 5.41
C GLN A 68 1.77 18.13 6.21
N GLU A 69 0.50 18.48 6.11
CA GLU A 69 -0.13 19.56 6.88
C GLU A 69 -0.08 19.29 8.38
N GLU A 70 -0.38 18.06 8.79
CA GLU A 70 -0.37 17.68 10.20
C GLU A 70 1.06 17.70 10.77
N LEU A 71 2.05 17.24 10.00
CA LEU A 71 3.47 17.37 10.39
C LEU A 71 3.87 18.85 10.47
N ALA A 72 3.44 19.67 9.52
CA ALA A 72 3.71 21.11 9.51
C ALA A 72 3.15 21.79 10.76
N ARG A 73 1.90 21.47 11.15
CA ARG A 73 1.26 21.95 12.39
C ARG A 73 2.07 21.56 13.63
N ARG A 74 2.48 20.30 13.75
CA ARG A 74 3.27 19.81 14.89
C ARG A 74 4.65 20.47 14.98
N MET A 75 5.26 20.74 13.83
CA MET A 75 6.56 21.40 13.75
C MET A 75 6.47 22.94 13.79
N LYS A 76 5.26 23.52 13.78
CA LYS A 76 5.01 24.98 13.68
C LYS A 76 5.71 25.61 12.47
N VAL A 77 5.63 24.94 11.32
CA VAL A 77 6.18 25.39 10.02
C VAL A 77 5.10 25.37 8.94
N SER A 78 5.39 25.91 7.76
CA SER A 78 4.47 25.82 6.62
C SER A 78 4.47 24.43 5.98
N GLN A 79 3.34 24.05 5.35
CA GLN A 79 3.27 22.81 4.57
C GLN A 79 4.26 22.83 3.39
N ALA A 80 4.48 24.00 2.77
CA ALA A 80 5.49 24.17 1.72
C ALA A 80 6.92 23.85 2.21
N TYR A 81 7.24 24.16 3.47
CA TYR A 81 8.53 23.77 4.05
C TYR A 81 8.65 22.24 4.18
N ILE A 82 7.57 21.55 4.59
CA ILE A 82 7.54 20.08 4.65
C ILE A 82 7.71 19.48 3.24
N SER A 83 6.98 19.98 2.25
CA SER A 83 7.13 19.56 0.85
C SER A 83 8.57 19.74 0.36
N LYS A 84 9.19 20.88 0.67
CA LYS A 84 10.60 21.15 0.32
C LYS A 84 11.56 20.14 0.94
N ILE A 85 11.47 19.87 2.25
CA ILE A 85 12.39 18.92 2.90
C ILE A 85 12.12 17.46 2.48
N GLU A 86 10.89 17.12 2.08
CA GLU A 86 10.58 15.79 1.53
C GLU A 86 11.16 15.61 0.13
N GLY A 87 11.18 16.65 -0.71
CA GLY A 87 11.77 16.63 -2.05
C GLY A 87 13.29 16.82 -2.11
N GLN A 88 13.97 17.03 -0.99
CA GLN A 88 15.42 17.18 -0.95
C GLN A 88 16.12 15.82 -0.94
N ALA A 89 17.12 15.65 -1.81
CA ALA A 89 17.94 14.43 -1.89
C ALA A 89 18.72 14.15 -0.59
N LYS A 90 19.06 15.20 0.18
CA LYS A 90 19.74 15.07 1.47
C LYS A 90 19.07 15.95 2.50
N VAL A 91 18.68 15.34 3.63
CA VAL A 91 18.10 16.03 4.78
C VAL A 91 19.12 16.04 5.91
N THR A 92 19.30 17.20 6.54
CA THR A 92 20.26 17.32 7.65
C THR A 92 19.80 16.52 8.88
N PRO A 93 20.73 15.95 9.68
CA PRO A 93 20.39 15.21 10.89
C PRO A 93 19.54 16.02 11.88
N LYS A 94 19.77 17.34 11.95
CA LYS A 94 19.01 18.27 12.78
C LYS A 94 17.52 18.32 12.40
N VAL A 95 17.21 18.30 11.10
CA VAL A 95 15.82 18.29 10.61
C VAL A 95 15.17 16.95 10.92
N LEU A 96 15.87 15.84 10.68
CA LEU A 96 15.37 14.50 10.99
C LEU A 96 15.05 14.33 12.49
N MET A 97 15.91 14.85 13.37
CA MET A 97 15.66 14.83 14.81
C MET A 97 14.38 15.59 15.17
N LYS A 98 14.20 16.80 14.62
CA LYS A 98 12.97 17.59 14.84
C LYS A 98 11.71 16.87 14.35
N VAL A 99 11.78 16.24 13.17
CA VAL A 99 10.68 15.44 12.62
C VAL A 99 10.38 14.27 13.56
N LYS A 100 11.40 13.51 13.99
CA LYS A 100 11.21 12.40 14.94
C LYS A 100 10.60 12.88 16.26
N THR A 101 11.02 14.02 16.81
CA THR A 101 10.41 14.59 18.02
C THR A 101 8.94 14.94 17.78
N ALA A 102 8.62 15.62 16.68
CA ALA A 102 7.25 16.00 16.34
C ALA A 102 6.33 14.78 16.10
N LEU A 103 6.88 13.67 15.64
CA LEU A 103 6.15 12.41 15.44
C LEU A 103 6.08 11.55 16.71
N GLY A 104 7.13 11.57 17.54
CA GLY A 104 7.28 10.75 18.76
C GLY A 104 6.46 11.24 19.96
N SER A 105 6.02 12.50 19.97
CA SER A 105 5.10 13.03 21.00
C SER A 105 3.64 12.54 20.86
N GLY A 106 3.37 11.55 20.00
CA GLY A 106 2.05 11.00 19.75
C GLY A 106 2.01 9.47 19.85
N ILE A 107 2.32 8.91 21.02
CA ILE A 107 2.09 7.48 21.28
C ILE A 107 0.57 7.21 21.34
N ALA A 108 0.14 6.27 20.51
CA ALA A 108 -1.11 5.49 20.54
C ALA A 108 -2.45 6.22 20.35
N LYS A 109 -2.89 6.43 19.10
CA LYS A 109 -4.33 6.39 18.79
C LYS A 109 -4.76 4.95 18.53
N LYS A 110 -5.60 4.43 19.45
CA LYS A 110 -6.31 3.13 19.41
C LYS A 110 -6.84 2.81 18.00
N PRO A 111 -6.87 1.52 17.58
CA PRO A 111 -7.52 1.13 16.35
C PRO A 111 -8.99 1.56 16.37
N ARG A 112 -9.44 2.22 15.29
CA ARG A 112 -10.87 2.47 15.05
C ARG A 112 -11.56 1.11 14.99
N LYS A 113 -12.44 0.81 15.94
CA LYS A 113 -13.39 -0.29 15.82
C LYS A 113 -14.18 -0.06 14.53
N GLN A 114 -14.10 -0.99 13.58
CA GLN A 114 -15.02 -1.05 12.47
C GLN A 114 -16.42 -1.24 13.07
N LYS A 115 -17.33 -0.31 12.78
CA LYS A 115 -18.76 -0.53 12.97
C LYS A 115 -19.15 -1.59 11.96
N THR A 116 -19.47 -2.78 12.44
CA THR A 116 -20.36 -3.71 11.75
C THR A 116 -21.76 -3.14 11.91
N ASP A 117 -22.38 -2.78 10.79
CA ASP A 117 -23.85 -2.67 10.70
C ASP A 117 -24.49 -4.06 10.80
#